data_AF-A0A7S0ABP7-F1
#
_entry.id   AF-A0A7S0ABP7-F1
#
_cell.length_a   1.000
_cell.length_b   1.000
_cell.length_c   1.000
_cell.angle_alpha   90.00
_cell.angle_beta   90.00
_cell.angle_gamma   90.00
#
_symmetry.space_group_name_H-M   'P 1'
#
loop_
_entity.id
_entity.type
_entity.pdbx_description
1 polymer ?
#
loop_
_entity_poly.entity_id
_entity_poly.type
_entity_poly.pdbx_seq_one_letter_code
_entity_poly.pdbx_strand_id
1 'polypeptide(L)'
;MTRGLAVPDELARGLLEHCFKADLPLLAVRALGRVDGQSFLLPAIERASDPQWLRAADRILQQTRSGTPPWCSGETLTYAVAQIRQGRHQFRLLLKDFLARIQRREDYHSHPACLASSGGAECPICFEPLCRGTPKAFTDEDGRAVCPHFLCPNCAHSYAATASSTGSWLRCPECRRSAPKVEPLPQLGDDPLGWFDFLASAEGTMARSTLVRAISAMLPVDTDKLGAAVDDGSLVRGRPVGHDITAAEFLVGGLYAWVRRHEEEHKKCSVLSPPPDLSDRAEWFRYWNLSQTGSLTRGEVLRAVLRTFEVSSLDTQRVVELRDRVDRLWDSAAAVRRRQHGGRNSQAVTCAEFSESGGLGDLLEDAFGMDMARGAFAQPPDVGGPAVLALSKTRPGAPPRRKRGEAAPASELAAAATAALRAAPLPVRTQSVPPEPSAAASAAGVLGLLDPPASIAGVGGS
;
A
#
# COMPACT_ATOMS: atom_id res chain seq x y z
N MET A 1 34.35 -13.74 34.33
CA MET A 1 33.71 -14.25 35.57
C MET A 1 32.32 -13.64 35.85
N THR A 2 31.56 -13.16 34.86
CA THR A 2 30.18 -12.64 35.08
C THR A 2 29.22 -13.04 33.95
N ARG A 3 29.29 -14.29 33.47
CA ARG A 3 28.21 -14.84 32.62
C ARG A 3 27.04 -15.21 33.54
N GLY A 4 25.99 -14.40 33.57
CA GLY A 4 24.72 -14.76 34.22
C GLY A 4 24.08 -13.72 35.14
N LEU A 5 24.76 -12.61 35.46
CA LEU A 5 24.12 -11.54 36.23
C LEU A 5 23.09 -10.80 35.37
N ALA A 6 21.85 -10.72 35.86
CA ALA A 6 20.81 -9.88 35.31
C ALA A 6 21.28 -8.42 35.43
N VAL A 7 21.40 -7.74 34.28
CA VAL A 7 21.74 -6.31 34.25
C VAL A 7 20.41 -5.58 34.23
N PRO A 8 20.15 -4.64 35.15
CA PRO A 8 18.93 -3.83 35.12
C PRO A 8 18.78 -3.07 33.80
N ASP A 9 17.55 -2.97 33.29
CA ASP A 9 17.26 -2.31 32.00
C ASP A 9 17.75 -0.86 31.94
N GLU A 10 17.69 -0.13 33.06
CA GLU A 10 18.20 1.25 33.17
C GLU A 10 19.71 1.32 32.91
N LEU A 11 20.49 0.37 33.45
CA LEU A 11 21.93 0.32 33.26
C LEU A 11 22.30 -0.11 31.85
N ALA A 12 21.53 -1.03 31.27
CA ALA A 12 21.69 -1.42 29.87
C ALA A 12 21.34 -0.28 28.90
N ARG A 13 20.34 0.56 29.21
CA ARG A 13 20.02 1.78 28.45
C ARG A 13 21.14 2.82 28.56
N GLY A 14 21.63 3.11 29.77
CA GLY A 14 22.75 4.03 29.97
C GLY A 14 24.04 3.56 29.28
N LEU A 15 24.29 2.25 29.26
CA LEU A 15 25.39 1.66 28.49
C LEU A 15 25.19 1.88 26.99
N LEU A 16 23.98 1.68 26.47
CA LEU A 16 23.67 1.90 25.06
C LEU A 16 23.90 3.38 24.67
N GLU A 17 23.42 4.33 25.48
CA GLU A 17 23.67 5.77 25.30
C GLU A 17 25.18 6.08 25.26
N HIS A 18 25.94 5.51 26.19
CA HIS A 18 27.39 5.65 26.20
C HIS A 18 28.04 5.08 24.93
N CYS A 19 27.61 3.91 24.46
CA CYS A 19 28.13 3.32 23.22
C CYS A 19 27.90 4.24 22.01
N PHE A 20 26.75 4.88 21.90
CA PHE A 20 26.47 5.83 20.82
C PHE A 20 27.26 7.14 20.94
N LYS A 21 27.51 7.60 22.17
CA LYS A 21 28.33 8.80 22.44
C LYS A 21 29.81 8.56 22.20
N ALA A 22 30.32 7.38 22.55
CA ALA A 22 31.73 6.99 22.45
C ALA A 22 32.09 6.26 21.15
N ASP A 23 31.13 6.11 20.23
CA ASP A 23 31.29 5.44 18.94
C ASP A 23 31.73 3.95 19.06
N LEU A 24 31.04 3.18 19.90
CA LEU A 24 31.36 1.78 20.24
C LEU A 24 30.30 0.78 19.71
N PRO A 25 30.23 0.53 18.39
CA PRO A 25 29.15 -0.26 17.78
C PRO A 25 29.09 -1.73 18.23
N LEU A 26 30.24 -2.40 18.45
CA LEU A 26 30.23 -3.80 18.94
C LEU A 26 29.62 -3.92 20.34
N LEU A 27 29.88 -2.93 21.20
CA LEU A 27 29.33 -2.90 22.54
C LEU A 27 27.83 -2.53 22.50
N ALA A 28 27.44 -1.64 21.58
CA ALA A 28 26.04 -1.35 21.30
C ALA A 28 25.25 -2.61 20.90
N VAL A 29 25.74 -3.41 19.94
CA VAL A 29 25.09 -4.69 19.53
C VAL A 29 24.88 -5.63 20.72
N ARG A 30 25.85 -5.70 21.65
CA ARG A 30 25.73 -6.53 22.86
C ARG A 30 24.72 -5.97 23.86
N ALA A 31 24.75 -4.66 24.08
CA ALA A 31 23.82 -3.97 24.97
C ALA A 31 22.37 -4.11 24.47
N LEU A 32 22.18 -3.97 23.15
CA LEU A 32 20.89 -4.18 22.48
C LEU A 32 20.29 -5.53 22.84
N GLY A 33 21.06 -6.61 22.95
CA GLY A 33 20.53 -7.92 23.35
C GLY A 33 19.73 -7.97 24.67
N ARG A 34 19.69 -6.89 25.46
CA ARG A 34 18.94 -6.77 26.71
C ARG A 34 17.95 -5.60 26.77
N VAL A 35 18.09 -4.58 25.93
CA VAL A 35 17.25 -3.38 25.96
C VAL A 35 16.67 -3.07 24.60
N ASP A 36 15.46 -2.53 24.60
CA ASP A 36 14.86 -1.98 23.39
C ASP A 36 15.69 -0.80 22.88
N GLY A 37 16.31 -1.00 21.72
CA GLY A 37 17.14 0.00 21.07
C GLY A 37 16.41 0.94 20.13
N GLN A 38 15.07 0.93 20.08
CA GLN A 38 14.29 1.64 19.07
C GLN A 38 14.67 3.14 18.92
N SER A 39 14.94 3.85 20.02
CA SER A 39 15.34 5.27 19.99
C SER A 39 16.72 5.50 19.37
N PHE A 40 17.53 4.45 19.22
CA PHE A 40 18.89 4.50 18.72
C PHE A 40 19.04 4.07 17.26
N LEU A 41 17.95 3.64 16.59
CA LEU A 41 18.04 3.16 15.21
C LEU A 41 18.55 4.26 14.26
N LEU A 42 17.97 5.46 14.34
CA LEU A 42 18.37 6.57 13.47
C LEU A 42 19.84 6.98 13.72
N PRO A 43 20.30 7.16 14.98
CA PRO A 43 21.72 7.32 15.29
C PRO A 43 22.62 6.21 14.72
N ALA A 44 22.18 4.96 14.69
CA ALA A 44 22.97 3.84 14.17
C ALA A 44 23.10 3.91 12.64
N ILE A 45 21.99 4.21 11.98
CA ILE A 45 21.92 4.35 10.52
C ILE A 45 22.75 5.55 10.04
N GLU A 46 22.72 6.67 10.76
CA GLU A 46 23.54 7.84 10.45
C GLU A 46 25.05 7.53 10.56
N ARG A 47 25.44 6.55 11.37
CA ARG A 47 26.82 6.07 11.52
C ARG A 47 27.15 4.82 10.70
N ALA A 48 26.23 4.36 9.84
CA ALA A 48 26.40 3.11 9.10
C ALA A 48 27.57 3.12 8.10
N SER A 49 28.29 4.25 7.96
CA SER A 49 29.64 4.31 7.37
C SER A 49 30.54 3.21 7.92
N ASP A 50 30.38 2.88 9.20
CA ASP A 50 30.91 1.65 9.80
C ASP A 50 29.90 0.49 9.65
N PRO A 51 30.30 -0.64 9.02
CA PRO A 51 29.48 -1.86 8.95
C PRO A 51 29.02 -2.40 10.31
N GLN A 52 29.73 -2.08 11.40
CA GLN A 52 29.33 -2.46 12.75
C GLN A 52 28.10 -1.69 13.23
N TRP A 53 27.95 -0.41 12.86
CA TRP A 53 26.74 0.36 13.14
C TRP A 53 25.54 -0.10 12.32
N LEU A 54 25.75 -0.58 11.09
CA LEU A 54 24.70 -1.24 10.31
C LEU A 54 24.20 -2.52 11.01
N ARG A 55 25.12 -3.31 11.59
CA ARG A 55 24.74 -4.48 12.42
C ARG A 55 23.98 -4.08 13.68
N ALA A 56 24.33 -2.96 14.31
CA ALA A 56 23.55 -2.43 15.43
C ALA A 56 22.13 -2.01 14.99
N ALA A 57 22.00 -1.33 13.86
CA ALA A 57 20.70 -0.96 13.28
C ALA A 57 19.83 -2.18 12.96
N ASP A 58 20.41 -3.20 12.32
CA ASP A 58 19.74 -4.48 12.02
C ASP A 58 19.28 -5.17 13.32
N ARG A 59 20.12 -5.18 14.35
CA ARG A 59 19.76 -5.74 15.66
C ARG A 59 18.61 -4.99 16.33
N ILE A 60 18.59 -3.66 16.24
CA ILE A 60 17.47 -2.83 16.75
C ILE A 60 16.17 -3.17 16.02
N LEU A 61 16.22 -3.36 14.70
CA LEU A 61 15.04 -3.73 13.91
C LEU A 61 14.51 -5.12 14.26
N GLN A 62 15.40 -6.10 14.46
CA GLN A 62 15.02 -7.45 14.88
C GLN A 62 14.27 -7.47 16.22
N GLN A 63 14.54 -6.50 17.09
CA GLN A 63 13.88 -6.37 18.39
C GLN A 63 12.48 -5.75 18.29
N THR A 64 12.23 -4.94 17.26
CA THR A 64 11.07 -4.06 17.24
C THR A 64 9.76 -4.71 16.77
N ARG A 65 9.74 -6.04 16.50
CA ARG A 65 8.59 -6.98 16.59
C ARG A 65 8.86 -8.29 15.80
N SER A 66 8.18 -9.37 16.18
CA SER A 66 8.15 -10.70 15.52
C SER A 66 7.39 -10.73 14.17
N GLY A 67 7.39 -9.64 13.43
CA GLY A 67 6.68 -9.47 12.17
C GLY A 67 7.27 -8.31 11.37
N THR A 68 8.60 -8.31 11.26
CA THR A 68 9.38 -7.26 10.60
C THR A 68 8.80 -7.02 9.21
N PRO A 69 8.47 -5.78 8.83
CA PRO A 69 8.19 -5.45 7.45
C PRO A 69 9.37 -5.89 6.57
N PRO A 70 9.15 -6.47 5.38
CA PRO A 70 10.21 -6.89 4.47
C PRO A 70 11.26 -5.81 4.16
N TRP A 71 10.87 -4.53 4.11
CA TRP A 71 11.78 -3.39 3.94
C TRP A 71 12.59 -2.99 5.19
N CYS A 72 12.37 -3.66 6.31
CA CYS A 72 13.26 -3.62 7.47
C CYS A 72 14.32 -4.74 7.41
N SER A 73 14.47 -5.41 6.27
CA SER A 73 15.61 -6.28 6.01
C SER A 73 16.92 -5.49 6.04
N GLY A 74 18.02 -6.15 6.44
CA GLY A 74 19.35 -5.56 6.36
C GLY A 74 19.71 -5.08 4.96
N GLU A 75 19.20 -5.73 3.91
CA GLU A 75 19.39 -5.34 2.50
C GLU A 75 18.71 -4.00 2.18
N THR A 76 17.45 -3.83 2.58
CA THR A 76 16.72 -2.58 2.34
C THR A 76 17.29 -1.43 3.15
N LEU A 77 17.74 -1.68 4.38
CA LEU A 77 18.51 -0.72 5.16
C LEU A 77 19.80 -0.32 4.46
N THR A 78 20.53 -1.30 3.93
CA THR A 78 21.79 -1.06 3.20
C THR A 78 21.54 -0.19 1.98
N TYR A 79 20.49 -0.51 1.22
CA TYR A 79 20.06 0.30 0.08
C TYR A 79 19.68 1.71 0.53
N ALA A 80 18.81 1.87 1.53
CA ALA A 80 18.41 3.18 2.03
C ALA A 80 19.62 4.02 2.50
N VAL A 81 20.56 3.41 3.22
CA VAL A 81 21.81 4.06 3.63
C VAL A 81 22.64 4.47 2.42
N ALA A 82 22.81 3.59 1.43
CA ALA A 82 23.54 3.90 0.20
C ALA A 82 22.91 5.08 -0.55
N GLN A 83 21.57 5.12 -0.64
CA GLN A 83 20.87 6.24 -1.25
C GLN A 83 21.03 7.54 -0.44
N ILE A 84 20.95 7.48 0.90
CA ILE A 84 21.22 8.66 1.76
C ILE A 84 22.63 9.21 1.50
N ARG A 85 23.63 8.33 1.35
CA ARG A 85 25.01 8.73 1.04
C ARG A 85 25.15 9.38 -0.33
N GLN A 86 24.33 8.99 -1.29
CA GLN A 86 24.25 9.61 -2.61
C GLN A 86 23.50 10.96 -2.58
N GLY A 87 23.23 11.53 -1.39
CA GLY A 87 22.54 12.81 -1.23
C GLY A 87 21.02 12.71 -1.36
N ARG A 88 20.45 11.50 -1.44
CA ARG A 88 19.00 11.30 -1.56
C ARG A 88 18.34 11.40 -0.18
N HIS A 89 18.18 12.62 0.31
CA HIS A 89 17.64 12.94 1.63
C HIS A 89 16.24 12.37 1.90
N GLN A 90 15.47 12.03 0.87
CA GLN A 90 14.17 11.37 0.99
C GLN A 90 14.21 10.08 1.81
N PHE A 91 15.29 9.31 1.71
CA PHE A 91 15.45 8.06 2.45
C PHE A 91 15.61 8.29 3.96
N ARG A 92 16.11 9.46 4.36
CA ARG A 92 16.18 9.85 5.77
C ARG A 92 14.81 10.22 6.33
N LEU A 93 13.97 10.89 5.54
CA LEU A 93 12.59 11.19 5.92
C LEU A 93 11.78 9.90 6.08
N LEU A 94 11.93 8.99 5.11
CA LEU A 94 11.37 7.66 5.13
C LEU A 94 11.73 6.88 6.39
N LEU A 95 13.01 6.88 6.78
CA LEU A 95 13.48 6.24 8.01
C LEU A 95 12.92 6.84 9.29
N LYS A 96 12.80 8.17 9.36
CA LYS A 96 12.17 8.86 10.50
C LYS A 96 10.69 8.52 10.62
N ASP A 97 9.97 8.54 9.50
CA ASP A 97 8.54 8.25 9.49
C ASP A 97 8.26 6.77 9.81
N PHE A 98 9.12 5.86 9.36
CA PHE A 98 9.08 4.47 9.77
C PHE A 98 9.31 4.28 11.26
N LEU A 99 10.29 4.95 11.84
CA LEU A 99 10.52 4.88 13.28
C LEU A 99 9.31 5.37 14.07
N ALA A 100 8.73 6.50 13.64
CA ALA A 100 7.49 7.00 14.23
C ALA A 100 6.32 6.01 14.08
N ARG A 101 6.32 5.18 13.03
CA ARG A 101 5.29 4.14 12.81
C ARG A 101 5.53 2.89 13.64
N ILE A 102 6.76 2.38 13.76
CA ILE A 102 7.07 1.24 14.63
C ILE A 102 6.72 1.60 16.10
N GLN A 103 6.91 2.87 16.49
CA GLN A 103 6.52 3.38 17.80
C GLN A 103 5.00 3.45 18.00
N ARG A 104 4.22 3.62 16.92
CA ARG A 104 2.76 3.65 17.00
C ARG A 104 2.22 2.23 16.88
N ARG A 105 1.60 1.75 17.96
CA ARG A 105 0.64 0.64 17.85
C ARG A 105 -0.39 1.08 16.81
N GLU A 106 -0.54 0.34 15.72
CA GLU A 106 -1.44 0.76 14.64
C GLU A 106 -2.83 0.99 15.21
N ASP A 107 -3.26 2.25 15.17
CA ASP A 107 -4.56 2.65 15.68
C ASP A 107 -5.60 2.42 14.58
N TYR A 108 -6.09 1.18 14.53
CA TYR A 108 -7.18 0.77 13.65
C TYR A 108 -8.50 1.48 13.98
N HIS A 109 -8.61 2.16 15.13
CA HIS A 109 -9.80 2.95 15.47
C HIS A 109 -9.76 4.31 14.77
N SER A 110 -8.64 5.04 14.86
CA SER A 110 -8.47 6.31 14.15
C SER A 110 -8.37 6.14 12.64
N HIS A 111 -7.74 5.06 12.16
CA HIS A 111 -7.51 4.84 10.73
C HIS A 111 -7.89 3.40 10.32
N PRO A 112 -9.19 3.05 10.34
CA PRO A 112 -9.64 1.70 10.03
C PRO A 112 -9.25 1.30 8.62
N ALA A 113 -8.86 0.03 8.45
CA ALA A 113 -8.76 -0.57 7.14
C ALA A 113 -10.04 -1.35 6.87
N CYS A 114 -10.86 -0.83 5.96
CA CYS A 114 -12.06 -1.50 5.48
C CYS A 114 -12.22 -1.14 4.00
N LEU A 115 -12.30 -2.17 3.16
CA LEU A 115 -12.59 -2.03 1.74
C LEU A 115 -14.00 -2.54 1.49
N ALA A 116 -14.78 -1.83 0.69
CA ALA A 116 -16.08 -2.32 0.28
C ALA A 116 -15.90 -3.58 -0.58
N SER A 117 -16.79 -4.57 -0.46
CA SER A 117 -16.69 -5.85 -1.17
C SER A 117 -16.86 -5.71 -2.69
N SER A 118 -17.51 -4.63 -3.14
CA SER A 118 -17.79 -4.30 -4.53
C SER A 118 -16.88 -3.16 -5.00
N GLY A 119 -15.82 -3.51 -5.72
CA GLY A 119 -14.87 -2.54 -6.28
C GLY A 119 -13.58 -3.19 -6.76
N GLY A 120 -12.67 -2.36 -7.27
CA GLY A 120 -11.39 -2.75 -7.84
C GLY A 120 -11.33 -2.60 -9.35
N ALA A 121 -10.12 -2.53 -9.88
CA ALA A 121 -9.91 -2.56 -11.31
C ALA A 121 -10.11 -3.99 -11.84
N GLU A 122 -10.72 -4.08 -13.02
CA GLU A 122 -10.99 -5.35 -13.70
C GLU A 122 -10.01 -5.57 -14.85
N CYS A 123 -9.77 -6.84 -15.19
CA CYS A 123 -9.00 -7.18 -16.38
C CYS A 123 -9.78 -6.78 -17.64
N PRO A 124 -9.21 -6.01 -18.58
CA PRO A 124 -9.91 -5.56 -19.79
C PRO A 124 -10.24 -6.69 -20.78
N ILE A 125 -9.81 -7.92 -20.51
CA ILE A 125 -10.04 -9.09 -21.38
C ILE A 125 -11.14 -10.00 -20.81
N CYS A 126 -11.07 -10.35 -19.53
CA CYS A 126 -12.04 -11.28 -18.90
C CYS A 126 -12.98 -10.61 -17.90
N PHE A 127 -12.78 -9.32 -17.59
CA PHE A 127 -13.53 -8.56 -16.57
C PHE A 127 -13.43 -9.13 -15.15
N GLU A 128 -12.49 -10.04 -14.90
CA GLU A 128 -12.24 -10.51 -13.53
C GLU A 128 -11.54 -9.42 -12.70
N PRO A 129 -11.91 -9.25 -11.42
CA PRO A 129 -11.23 -8.31 -10.52
C PRO A 129 -9.74 -8.64 -10.40
N LEU A 130 -8.88 -7.66 -10.69
CA LEU A 130 -7.43 -7.84 -10.71
C LEU A 130 -6.86 -8.14 -9.31
N CYS A 131 -7.49 -7.62 -8.26
CA CYS A 131 -7.06 -7.79 -6.87
C CYS A 131 -7.18 -9.23 -6.36
N ARG A 132 -7.86 -10.13 -7.09
CA ARG A 132 -7.94 -11.57 -6.76
C ARG A 132 -6.66 -12.34 -7.08
N GLY A 133 -5.77 -11.77 -7.89
CA GLY A 133 -4.50 -12.38 -8.26
C GLY A 133 -3.35 -11.38 -8.18
N THR A 134 -2.21 -11.73 -8.78
CA THR A 134 -1.10 -10.78 -8.98
C THR A 134 -1.25 -10.11 -10.34
N PRO A 135 -1.66 -8.82 -10.40
CA PRO A 135 -1.82 -8.14 -11.68
C PRO A 135 -0.52 -8.17 -12.48
N LYS A 136 -0.64 -8.25 -13.80
CA LYS A 136 0.49 -8.28 -14.72
C LYS A 136 0.54 -6.98 -15.53
N ALA A 137 1.72 -6.40 -15.67
CA ALA A 137 1.94 -5.18 -16.45
C ALA A 137 2.81 -5.45 -17.67
N PHE A 138 2.65 -4.64 -18.70
CA PHE A 138 3.54 -4.63 -19.86
C PHE A 138 4.84 -3.92 -19.47
N THR A 139 5.99 -4.56 -19.67
CA THR A 139 7.29 -4.02 -19.24
C THR A 139 8.29 -3.89 -20.38
N ASP A 140 9.20 -2.93 -20.26
CA ASP A 140 10.35 -2.73 -21.14
C ASP A 140 11.49 -3.72 -20.84
N GLU A 141 12.65 -3.52 -21.48
CA GLU A 141 13.84 -4.35 -21.28
C GLU A 141 14.41 -4.24 -19.86
N ASP A 142 14.27 -3.06 -19.25
CA ASP A 142 14.71 -2.77 -17.87
C ASP A 142 13.73 -3.30 -16.81
N GLY A 143 12.59 -3.88 -17.23
CA GLY A 143 11.56 -4.40 -16.34
C GLY A 143 10.65 -3.33 -15.75
N ARG A 144 10.60 -2.13 -16.34
CA ARG A 144 9.68 -1.05 -15.93
C ARG A 144 8.38 -1.10 -16.70
N ALA A 145 7.28 -0.75 -16.06
CA ALA A 145 5.97 -0.71 -16.67
C ALA A 145 5.90 0.36 -17.76
N VAL A 146 5.61 -0.05 -18.99
CA VAL A 146 5.50 0.90 -20.11
C VAL A 146 4.19 1.68 -20.05
N CYS A 147 3.15 1.19 -19.37
CA CYS A 147 1.87 1.87 -19.23
C CYS A 147 1.12 1.40 -17.96
N PRO A 148 0.16 2.19 -17.43
CA PRO A 148 -0.57 1.87 -16.21
C PRO A 148 -1.80 1.00 -16.46
N HIS A 149 -1.68 0.00 -17.33
CA HIS A 149 -2.75 -0.95 -17.65
C HIS A 149 -2.33 -2.36 -17.24
N PHE A 150 -3.22 -3.08 -16.57
CA PHE A 150 -2.92 -4.35 -15.93
C PHE A 150 -3.85 -5.45 -16.43
N LEU A 151 -3.33 -6.67 -16.53
CA LEU A 151 -4.08 -7.87 -16.89
C LEU A 151 -4.09 -8.86 -15.73
N CYS A 152 -5.12 -9.71 -15.65
CA CYS A 152 -5.07 -10.86 -14.75
C CYS A 152 -4.00 -11.87 -15.23
N PRO A 153 -3.44 -12.72 -14.35
CA PRO A 153 -2.40 -13.68 -14.70
C PRO A 153 -2.73 -14.56 -15.91
N ASN A 154 -3.97 -15.05 -16.00
CA ASN A 154 -4.42 -15.95 -17.06
C ASN A 154 -4.43 -15.24 -18.42
N CYS A 155 -5.08 -14.08 -18.50
CA CYS A 155 -5.14 -13.30 -19.73
C CYS A 155 -3.76 -12.83 -20.18
N ALA A 156 -2.91 -12.38 -19.25
CA ALA A 156 -1.53 -12.01 -19.55
C ALA A 156 -0.74 -13.15 -20.19
N HIS A 157 -0.86 -14.37 -19.66
CA HIS A 157 -0.17 -15.55 -20.18
C HIS A 157 -0.66 -15.92 -21.58
N SER A 158 -1.97 -16.01 -21.80
CA SER A 158 -2.54 -16.29 -23.12
C SER A 158 -2.18 -15.21 -24.14
N TYR A 159 -2.15 -13.95 -23.71
CA TYR A 159 -1.79 -12.81 -24.56
C TYR A 159 -0.31 -12.86 -24.97
N ALA A 160 0.59 -13.13 -24.02
CA ALA A 160 2.02 -13.35 -24.27
C ALA A 160 2.27 -14.53 -25.22
N ALA A 161 1.60 -15.67 -25.00
CA ALA A 161 1.74 -16.84 -25.87
C ALA A 161 1.32 -16.57 -27.32
N THR A 162 0.27 -15.75 -27.53
CA THR A 162 -0.22 -15.39 -28.87
C THR A 162 0.74 -14.45 -29.61
N ALA A 163 1.35 -13.49 -28.89
CA ALA A 163 2.36 -12.61 -29.48
C ALA A 163 3.60 -13.41 -29.90
N SER A 164 4.07 -14.32 -29.04
CA SER A 164 5.22 -15.19 -29.32
C SER A 164 4.99 -16.11 -30.52
N SER A 165 3.79 -16.70 -30.67
CA SER A 165 3.50 -17.61 -31.79
C SER A 165 3.41 -16.90 -33.14
N THR A 166 3.11 -15.60 -33.14
CA THR A 166 3.03 -14.76 -34.34
C THR A 166 4.32 -13.99 -34.63
N GLY A 167 5.30 -14.03 -33.73
CA GLY A 167 6.49 -13.19 -33.81
C GLY A 167 6.19 -11.69 -33.70
N SER A 168 5.04 -11.33 -33.14
CA SER A 168 4.61 -9.94 -32.99
C SER A 168 4.98 -9.39 -31.62
N TRP A 169 5.13 -8.07 -31.53
CA TRP A 169 5.34 -7.39 -30.25
C TRP A 169 4.05 -7.40 -29.42
N LEU A 170 4.18 -7.54 -28.11
CA LEU A 170 3.06 -7.37 -27.20
C LEU A 170 2.57 -5.93 -27.28
N ARG A 171 1.26 -5.74 -27.35
CA ARG A 171 0.65 -4.41 -27.32
C ARG A 171 -0.40 -4.36 -26.23
N CYS A 172 -0.39 -3.31 -25.41
CA CYS A 172 -1.45 -3.13 -24.43
C CYS A 172 -2.82 -3.07 -25.11
N PRO A 173 -3.84 -3.85 -24.69
CA PRO A 173 -5.15 -3.83 -25.33
C PRO A 173 -5.88 -2.49 -25.17
N GLU A 174 -5.53 -1.71 -24.14
CA GLU A 174 -6.16 -0.41 -23.86
C GLU A 174 -5.49 0.73 -24.63
N CYS A 175 -4.18 0.95 -24.44
CA CYS A 175 -3.47 2.09 -25.06
C CYS A 175 -2.61 1.75 -26.27
N ARG A 176 -2.53 0.47 -26.66
CA ARG A 176 -1.76 -0.04 -27.82
C ARG A 176 -0.26 0.21 -27.78
N ARG A 177 0.29 0.63 -26.64
CA ARG A 177 1.74 0.77 -26.43
C ARG A 177 2.40 -0.60 -26.56
N SER A 178 3.49 -0.67 -27.32
CA SER A 178 4.27 -1.90 -27.51
C SER A 178 5.14 -2.18 -26.29
N ALA A 179 5.34 -3.46 -26.00
CA ALA A 179 6.25 -3.95 -24.97
C ALA A 179 6.92 -5.26 -25.44
N PRO A 180 8.15 -5.54 -24.99
CA PRO A 180 8.80 -6.82 -25.24
C PRO A 180 8.21 -7.97 -24.40
N LYS A 181 7.73 -7.70 -23.19
CA LYS A 181 7.25 -8.74 -22.25
C LYS A 181 6.13 -8.24 -21.34
N VAL A 182 5.56 -9.18 -20.58
CA VAL A 182 4.57 -8.93 -19.52
C VAL A 182 5.08 -9.57 -18.23
N GLU A 183 5.13 -8.79 -17.15
CA GLU A 183 5.69 -9.21 -15.86
C GLU A 183 4.70 -8.98 -14.71
N PRO A 184 4.79 -9.74 -13.61
CA PRO A 184 4.01 -9.44 -12.41
C PRO A 184 4.34 -8.07 -11.86
N LEU A 185 3.30 -7.34 -11.43
CA LEU A 185 3.48 -6.21 -10.55
C LEU A 185 4.15 -6.71 -9.25
N PRO A 186 5.27 -6.10 -8.81
CA PRO A 186 5.90 -6.47 -7.55
C PRO A 186 4.91 -6.44 -6.38
N GLN A 187 5.18 -7.19 -5.32
CA GLN A 187 4.37 -7.11 -4.11
C GLN A 187 4.80 -5.89 -3.30
N LEU A 188 3.88 -4.96 -3.06
CA LEU A 188 4.17 -3.71 -2.34
C LEU A 188 4.67 -3.98 -0.91
N GLY A 189 4.13 -5.02 -0.26
CA GLY A 189 4.57 -5.45 1.06
C GLY A 189 6.02 -5.94 1.11
N ASP A 190 6.54 -6.51 0.02
CA ASP A 190 7.86 -7.16 -0.01
C ASP A 190 8.98 -6.18 -0.38
N ASP A 191 8.78 -5.38 -1.42
CA ASP A 191 9.72 -4.35 -1.85
C ASP A 191 8.96 -3.10 -2.34
N PRO A 192 8.70 -2.13 -1.45
CA PRO A 192 7.94 -0.94 -1.81
C PRO A 192 8.68 0.01 -2.74
N LEU A 193 10.02 -0.03 -2.73
CA LEU A 193 10.85 0.80 -3.60
C LEU A 193 10.93 0.16 -4.98
N GLY A 194 11.15 -1.15 -5.06
CA GLY A 194 11.05 -1.88 -6.31
C GLY A 194 9.66 -1.79 -6.94
N TRP A 195 8.60 -1.82 -6.13
CA TRP A 195 7.23 -1.57 -6.59
C TRP A 195 7.06 -0.16 -7.18
N PHE A 196 7.62 0.85 -6.50
CA PHE A 196 7.55 2.23 -6.97
C PHE A 196 8.35 2.41 -8.26
N ASP A 197 9.60 1.95 -8.29
CA ASP A 197 10.51 2.04 -9.43
C ASP A 197 9.98 1.28 -10.65
N PHE A 198 9.25 0.18 -10.43
CA PHE A 198 8.56 -0.57 -11.48
C PHE A 198 7.52 0.29 -12.22
N LEU A 199 6.89 1.25 -11.55
CA LEU A 199 5.84 2.11 -12.11
C LEU A 199 6.31 3.54 -12.41
N ALA A 200 7.50 3.92 -11.95
CA ALA A 200 8.07 5.25 -12.14
C ALA A 200 8.59 5.46 -13.57
N SER A 201 8.63 6.72 -13.98
CA SER A 201 9.26 7.15 -15.23
C SER A 201 10.80 7.10 -15.13
N ALA A 202 11.47 7.39 -16.24
CA ALA A 202 12.94 7.47 -16.28
C ALA A 202 13.50 8.52 -15.29
N GLU A 203 12.71 9.56 -15.00
CA GLU A 203 13.03 10.65 -14.08
C GLU A 203 12.89 10.25 -12.59
N GLY A 204 12.41 9.02 -12.31
CA GLY A 204 12.21 8.53 -10.94
C GLY A 204 10.95 9.08 -10.26
N THR A 205 9.99 9.56 -11.04
CA THR A 205 8.69 10.04 -10.57
C THR A 205 7.56 9.18 -11.12
N MET A 206 6.45 9.07 -10.39
CA MET A 206 5.27 8.34 -10.81
C MET A 206 4.09 9.30 -10.98
N ALA A 207 3.45 9.28 -12.14
CA ALA A 207 2.23 10.04 -12.35
C ALA A 207 1.14 9.57 -11.38
N ARG A 208 0.40 10.51 -10.79
CA ARG A 208 -0.71 10.24 -9.86
C ARG A 208 -1.75 9.26 -10.42
N SER A 209 -2.10 9.37 -11.71
CA SER A 209 -3.02 8.44 -12.36
C SER A 209 -2.49 7.01 -12.43
N THR A 210 -1.17 6.85 -12.60
CA THR A 210 -0.51 5.53 -12.58
C THR A 210 -0.60 4.91 -11.20
N LEU A 211 -0.33 5.70 -10.15
CA LEU A 211 -0.46 5.27 -8.77
C LEU A 211 -1.87 4.78 -8.45
N VAL A 212 -2.90 5.59 -8.73
CA VAL A 212 -4.30 5.26 -8.44
C VAL A 212 -4.72 3.97 -9.15
N ARG A 213 -4.34 3.80 -10.42
CA ARG A 213 -4.63 2.57 -11.17
C ARG A 213 -3.92 1.34 -10.62
N ALA A 214 -2.64 1.48 -10.25
CA ALA A 214 -1.88 0.37 -9.67
C ALA A 214 -2.47 -0.08 -8.33
N ILE A 215 -2.82 0.87 -7.44
CA ILE A 215 -3.48 0.56 -6.17
C ILE A 215 -4.85 -0.11 -6.41
N SER A 216 -5.63 0.40 -7.37
CA SER A 216 -6.95 -0.16 -7.72
C SER A 216 -6.87 -1.54 -8.36
N ALA A 217 -5.75 -1.88 -9.02
CA ALA A 217 -5.48 -3.23 -9.49
C ALA A 217 -5.12 -4.21 -8.36
N MET A 218 -4.57 -3.71 -7.25
CA MET A 218 -4.13 -4.53 -6.12
C MET A 218 -5.18 -4.68 -5.02
N LEU A 219 -6.11 -3.74 -4.90
CA LEU A 219 -7.10 -3.68 -3.82
C LEU A 219 -8.52 -3.57 -4.39
N PRO A 220 -9.54 -4.16 -3.73
CA PRO A 220 -10.94 -3.95 -4.07
C PRO A 220 -11.38 -2.54 -3.60
N VAL A 221 -10.97 -1.51 -4.32
CA VAL A 221 -11.27 -0.10 -4.04
C VAL A 221 -12.04 0.51 -5.20
N ASP A 222 -12.94 1.43 -4.88
CA ASP A 222 -13.54 2.31 -5.87
C ASP A 222 -12.46 3.28 -6.39
N THR A 223 -12.16 3.20 -7.69
CA THR A 223 -11.06 3.95 -8.32
C THR A 223 -11.30 5.46 -8.26
N ASP A 224 -12.56 5.89 -8.39
CA ASP A 224 -12.92 7.32 -8.41
C ASP A 224 -12.84 7.90 -7.00
N LYS A 225 -13.34 7.18 -5.98
CA LYS A 225 -13.19 7.57 -4.57
C LYS A 225 -11.73 7.60 -4.15
N LEU A 226 -10.92 6.63 -4.61
CA LEU A 226 -9.48 6.62 -4.33
C LEU A 226 -8.81 7.84 -4.97
N GLY A 227 -9.13 8.14 -6.23
CA GLY A 227 -8.62 9.33 -6.93
C GLY A 227 -8.97 10.62 -6.18
N ALA A 228 -10.23 10.80 -5.79
CA ALA A 228 -10.67 11.95 -5.02
C ALA A 228 -9.95 12.09 -3.67
N ALA A 229 -9.74 10.96 -2.97
CA ALA A 229 -9.06 10.93 -1.68
C ALA A 229 -7.54 11.21 -1.77
N VAL A 230 -6.92 10.90 -2.91
CA VAL A 230 -5.53 11.29 -3.19
C VAL A 230 -5.46 12.79 -3.52
N ASP A 231 -6.44 13.29 -4.28
CA ASP A 231 -6.50 14.69 -4.74
C ASP A 231 -6.75 15.68 -3.59
N ASP A 232 -7.63 15.33 -2.65
CA ASP A 232 -7.94 16.16 -1.48
C ASP A 232 -6.93 15.98 -0.33
N GLY A 233 -6.01 15.02 -0.43
CA GLY A 233 -5.01 14.71 0.58
C GLY A 233 -5.57 14.03 1.84
N SER A 234 -6.80 13.52 1.81
CA SER A 234 -7.43 12.82 2.95
C SER A 234 -6.67 11.55 3.35
N LEU A 235 -6.00 10.89 2.40
CA LEU A 235 -5.11 9.75 2.69
C LEU A 235 -3.78 10.15 3.33
N VAL A 236 -3.37 11.42 3.17
CA VAL A 236 -2.02 11.91 3.42
C VAL A 236 -2.03 13.01 4.49
N ARG A 237 -2.70 12.77 5.62
CA ARG A 237 -2.80 13.72 6.75
C ARG A 237 -3.09 15.18 6.31
N GLY A 238 -3.94 15.35 5.29
CA GLY A 238 -4.33 16.65 4.77
C GLY A 238 -3.29 17.34 3.87
N ARG A 239 -2.31 16.61 3.32
CA ARG A 239 -1.41 17.13 2.29
C ARG A 239 -1.81 16.59 0.92
N PRO A 240 -2.21 17.44 -0.02
CA PRO A 240 -2.44 17.03 -1.40
C PRO A 240 -1.17 16.41 -1.97
N VAL A 241 -1.35 15.34 -2.75
CA VAL A 241 -0.24 14.70 -3.46
C VAL A 241 -0.03 15.39 -4.81
N GLY A 242 1.22 15.67 -5.16
CA GLY A 242 1.57 16.27 -6.45
C GLY A 242 1.13 15.40 -7.64
N HIS A 243 1.12 16.00 -8.85
CA HIS A 243 0.83 15.26 -10.08
C HIS A 243 1.90 14.21 -10.38
N ASP A 244 3.17 14.57 -10.14
CA ASP A 244 4.32 13.69 -10.23
C ASP A 244 4.79 13.38 -8.82
N ILE A 245 4.60 12.13 -8.42
CA ILE A 245 4.85 11.63 -7.09
C ILE A 245 6.28 11.12 -7.06
N THR A 246 7.06 11.51 -6.08
CA THR A 246 8.37 10.94 -5.80
C THR A 246 8.24 9.73 -4.86
N ALA A 247 9.23 8.83 -4.86
CA ALA A 247 9.28 7.73 -3.90
C ALA A 247 9.18 8.23 -2.44
N ALA A 248 9.76 9.41 -2.17
CA ALA A 248 9.71 10.09 -0.89
C ALA A 248 8.27 10.37 -0.44
N GLU A 249 7.48 11.02 -1.31
CA GLU A 249 6.12 11.43 -1.03
C GLU A 249 5.21 10.22 -0.85
N PHE A 250 5.39 9.19 -1.69
CA PHE A 250 4.66 7.93 -1.57
C PHE A 250 4.86 7.29 -0.18
N LEU A 251 6.11 7.24 0.29
CA LEU A 251 6.49 6.50 1.49
C LEU A 251 6.24 7.29 2.79
N VAL A 252 6.51 8.59 2.81
CA VAL A 252 6.39 9.47 3.99
C VAL A 252 5.00 10.08 4.13
N GLY A 253 4.26 10.19 3.03
CA GLY A 253 2.93 10.82 3.03
C GLY A 253 1.88 10.05 3.83
N GLY A 254 2.15 8.83 4.29
CA GLY A 254 1.13 7.97 4.90
C GLY A 254 0.27 7.25 3.87
N LEU A 255 0.34 7.63 2.58
CA LEU A 255 -0.29 6.89 1.48
C LEU A 255 0.20 5.44 1.44
N TYR A 256 1.52 5.23 1.43
CA TYR A 256 2.07 3.89 1.53
C TYR A 256 1.55 3.13 2.75
N ALA A 257 1.47 3.80 3.90
CA ALA A 257 0.95 3.19 5.11
C ALA A 257 -0.51 2.79 5.01
N TRP A 258 -1.31 3.61 4.32
CA TRP A 258 -2.68 3.32 3.98
C TRP A 258 -2.76 2.09 3.07
N VAL A 259 -2.05 2.07 1.93
CA VAL A 259 -2.12 0.95 0.97
C VAL A 259 -1.71 -0.36 1.63
N ARG A 260 -0.58 -0.38 2.36
CA ARG A 260 -0.09 -1.56 3.06
C ARG A 260 -1.10 -2.11 4.07
N ARG A 261 -1.72 -1.23 4.88
CA ARG A 261 -2.71 -1.65 5.87
C ARG A 261 -3.92 -2.30 5.21
N HIS A 262 -4.38 -1.73 4.09
CA HIS A 262 -5.52 -2.26 3.34
C HIS A 262 -5.17 -3.54 2.59
N GLU A 263 -3.94 -3.71 2.12
CA GLU A 263 -3.44 -4.96 1.53
C GLU A 263 -3.42 -6.09 2.57
N GLU A 264 -2.88 -5.83 3.77
CA GLU A 264 -2.86 -6.80 4.86
C GLU A 264 -4.28 -7.18 5.31
N GLU A 265 -5.16 -6.20 5.43
CA GLU A 265 -6.57 -6.43 5.74
C GLU A 265 -7.26 -7.23 4.64
N HIS A 266 -7.02 -6.92 3.36
CA HIS A 266 -7.59 -7.65 2.24
C HIS A 266 -7.13 -9.12 2.24
N LYS A 267 -5.83 -9.38 2.43
CA LYS A 267 -5.27 -10.74 2.53
C LYS A 267 -5.85 -11.52 3.72
N LYS A 268 -6.06 -10.86 4.86
CA LYS A 268 -6.70 -11.49 6.03
C LYS A 268 -8.16 -11.83 5.73
N CYS A 269 -8.92 -10.91 5.14
CA CYS A 269 -10.33 -11.13 4.86
C CYS A 269 -10.57 -12.10 3.69
N SER A 270 -9.68 -12.20 2.71
CA SER A 270 -9.85 -13.10 1.56
C SER A 270 -9.80 -14.58 1.93
N VAL A 271 -9.27 -14.92 3.12
CA VAL A 271 -9.23 -16.29 3.63
C VAL A 271 -10.34 -16.59 4.64
N LEU A 272 -11.10 -15.57 5.06
CA LEU A 272 -12.19 -15.74 6.02
C LEU A 272 -13.47 -16.17 5.32
N SER A 273 -14.28 -16.96 6.01
CA SER A 273 -15.67 -17.21 5.65
C SER A 273 -16.48 -15.91 5.67
N PRO A 274 -17.71 -15.89 5.15
CA PRO A 274 -18.64 -14.80 5.40
C PRO A 274 -18.74 -14.51 6.90
N PRO A 275 -18.88 -13.23 7.30
CA PRO A 275 -19.01 -12.86 8.70
C PRO A 275 -20.27 -13.50 9.30
N PRO A 276 -20.20 -14.09 10.51
CA PRO A 276 -21.37 -14.66 11.18
C PRO A 276 -22.35 -13.56 11.57
N ASP A 277 -23.61 -13.95 11.80
CA ASP A 277 -24.63 -13.04 12.35
C ASP A 277 -24.25 -12.64 13.79
N LEU A 278 -24.55 -11.40 14.18
CA LEU A 278 -24.30 -10.93 15.54
C LEU A 278 -25.16 -11.69 16.58
N SER A 279 -26.26 -12.32 16.16
CA SER A 279 -27.06 -13.19 17.03
C SER A 279 -26.24 -14.34 17.64
N ASP A 280 -25.23 -14.85 16.93
CA ASP A 280 -24.21 -15.73 17.53
C ASP A 280 -22.99 -14.91 17.99
N ARG A 281 -23.13 -14.32 19.18
CA ARG A 281 -22.13 -13.43 19.77
C ARG A 281 -20.75 -14.07 19.91
N ALA A 282 -20.71 -15.35 20.24
CA ALA A 282 -19.45 -16.06 20.48
C ALA A 282 -18.71 -16.33 19.17
N GLU A 283 -19.43 -16.71 18.12
CA GLU A 283 -18.87 -16.86 16.79
C GLU A 283 -18.45 -15.51 16.20
N TRP A 284 -19.31 -14.49 16.28
CA TRP A 284 -19.02 -13.12 15.84
C TRP A 284 -17.77 -12.56 16.52
N PHE A 285 -17.67 -12.70 17.84
CA PHE A 285 -16.50 -12.26 18.58
C PHE A 285 -15.22 -12.95 18.10
N ARG A 286 -15.27 -14.28 17.91
CA ARG A 286 -14.12 -15.07 17.47
C ARG A 286 -13.69 -14.69 16.06
N TYR A 287 -14.65 -14.47 15.18
CA TYR A 287 -14.42 -14.05 13.80
C TYR A 287 -13.68 -12.70 13.73
N TRP A 288 -14.11 -11.71 14.51
CA TRP A 288 -13.54 -10.35 14.44
C TRP A 288 -12.28 -10.12 15.28
N ASN A 289 -11.94 -11.05 16.18
CA ASN A 289 -10.70 -11.06 16.97
C ASN A 289 -9.50 -11.49 16.13
N LEU A 290 -9.22 -10.76 15.05
CA LEU A 290 -8.13 -11.07 14.11
C LEU A 290 -6.75 -10.95 14.75
N SER A 291 -6.63 -10.22 15.86
CA SER A 291 -5.39 -10.17 16.64
C SER A 291 -5.13 -11.44 17.47
N GLN A 292 -6.13 -12.33 17.60
CA GLN A 292 -6.08 -13.55 18.41
C GLN A 292 -5.65 -13.30 19.86
N THR A 293 -5.93 -12.11 20.39
CA THR A 293 -5.53 -11.73 21.76
C THR A 293 -6.49 -12.26 22.83
N GLY A 294 -7.56 -12.94 22.42
CA GLY A 294 -8.68 -13.32 23.30
C GLY A 294 -9.56 -12.15 23.73
N SER A 295 -9.30 -10.92 23.27
CA SER A 295 -10.09 -9.74 23.56
C SER A 295 -10.30 -8.90 22.28
N LEU A 296 -11.45 -8.25 22.14
CA LEU A 296 -11.66 -7.26 21.09
C LEU A 296 -11.18 -5.90 21.56
N THR A 297 -10.47 -5.21 20.68
CA THR A 297 -10.17 -3.78 20.80
C THR A 297 -11.29 -2.95 20.17
N ARG A 298 -11.34 -1.67 20.56
CA ARG A 298 -12.28 -0.70 19.97
C ARG A 298 -12.13 -0.59 18.43
N GLY A 299 -10.90 -0.67 17.93
CA GLY A 299 -10.61 -0.67 16.48
C GLY A 299 -11.11 -1.92 15.77
N GLU A 300 -11.02 -3.10 16.39
CA GLU A 300 -11.56 -4.34 15.82
C GLU A 300 -13.09 -4.30 15.74
N VAL A 301 -13.77 -3.74 16.74
CA VAL A 301 -15.22 -3.55 16.72
C VAL A 301 -15.64 -2.55 15.64
N LEU A 302 -14.98 -1.40 15.53
CA LEU A 302 -15.27 -0.44 14.46
C LEU A 302 -15.10 -1.07 13.08
N ARG A 303 -14.00 -1.80 12.88
CA ARG A 303 -13.74 -2.50 11.62
C ARG A 303 -14.81 -3.54 11.30
N ALA A 304 -15.26 -4.31 12.28
CA ALA A 304 -16.35 -5.25 12.12
C ALA A 304 -17.64 -4.55 11.66
N VAL A 305 -18.00 -3.45 12.31
CA VAL A 305 -19.16 -2.62 11.95
C VAL A 305 -19.02 -2.07 10.51
N LEU A 306 -17.87 -1.51 10.15
CA LEU A 306 -17.62 -1.01 8.79
C LEU A 306 -17.79 -2.10 7.73
N ARG A 307 -17.31 -3.32 8.01
CA ARG A 307 -17.45 -4.46 7.11
C ARG A 307 -18.90 -4.91 6.98
N THR A 308 -19.64 -5.01 8.08
CA THR A 308 -21.06 -5.40 8.03
C THR A 308 -21.92 -4.42 7.23
N PHE A 309 -21.55 -3.12 7.23
CA PHE A 309 -22.24 -2.09 6.44
C PHE A 309 -21.60 -1.81 5.08
N GLU A 310 -20.59 -2.60 4.67
CA GLU A 310 -19.84 -2.39 3.43
C GLU A 310 -19.28 -0.97 3.25
N VAL A 311 -18.95 -0.31 4.36
CA VAL A 311 -18.44 1.06 4.35
C VAL A 311 -16.93 1.04 4.12
N SER A 312 -16.51 1.59 2.98
CA SER A 312 -15.10 1.80 2.66
C SER A 312 -14.49 2.85 3.59
N SER A 313 -13.20 2.67 3.94
CA SER A 313 -12.40 3.68 4.63
C SER A 313 -12.25 4.99 3.84
N LEU A 314 -12.52 4.96 2.53
CA LEU A 314 -12.58 6.14 1.66
C LEU A 314 -13.86 6.95 1.84
N ASP A 315 -14.92 6.38 2.43
CA ASP A 315 -16.14 7.11 2.81
C ASP A 315 -15.93 7.77 4.18
N THR A 316 -15.12 8.83 4.19
CA THR A 316 -14.67 9.49 5.41
C THR A 316 -15.81 9.95 6.31
N GLN A 317 -16.88 10.49 5.71
CA GLN A 317 -18.06 10.95 6.45
C GLN A 317 -18.78 9.78 7.14
N ARG A 318 -19.06 8.70 6.41
CA ARG A 318 -19.74 7.54 6.98
C ARG A 318 -18.88 6.82 8.03
N VAL A 319 -17.57 6.77 7.82
CA VAL A 319 -16.62 6.22 8.80
C VAL A 319 -16.64 7.00 10.11
N VAL A 320 -16.66 8.34 10.06
CA VAL A 320 -16.75 9.19 11.27
C VAL A 320 -18.07 8.93 12.01
N GLU A 321 -19.20 8.89 11.30
CA GLU A 321 -20.50 8.61 11.92
C GLU A 321 -20.53 7.25 12.64
N LEU A 322 -20.05 6.19 11.98
CA LEU A 322 -20.01 4.85 12.56
C LEU A 322 -19.01 4.76 13.71
N ARG A 323 -17.87 5.46 13.63
CA ARG A 323 -16.90 5.57 14.72
C ARG A 323 -17.53 6.21 15.96
N ASP A 324 -18.19 7.35 15.80
CA ASP A 324 -18.80 8.06 16.92
C ASP A 324 -19.90 7.22 17.60
N ARG A 325 -20.66 6.43 16.81
CA ARG A 325 -21.63 5.47 17.34
C ARG A 325 -20.94 4.37 18.15
N VAL A 326 -19.91 3.73 17.58
CA VAL A 326 -19.14 2.68 18.26
C VAL A 326 -18.50 3.21 19.56
N ASP A 327 -17.99 4.44 19.56
CA ASP A 327 -17.41 5.08 20.74
C ASP A 327 -18.42 5.22 21.89
N ARG A 328 -19.64 5.69 21.59
CA ARG A 328 -20.70 5.81 22.59
C ARG A 328 -21.10 4.46 23.20
N LEU A 329 -21.24 3.43 22.36
CA LEU A 329 -21.59 2.07 22.83
C LEU A 329 -20.45 1.48 23.67
N TRP A 330 -19.21 1.66 23.21
CA TRP A 330 -18.02 1.20 23.92
C TRP A 330 -17.89 1.85 25.30
N ASP A 331 -18.05 3.17 25.39
CA ASP A 331 -17.93 3.91 26.64
C ASP A 331 -19.06 3.56 27.61
N SER A 332 -20.27 3.30 27.08
CA SER A 332 -21.41 2.80 27.86
C SER A 332 -21.12 1.42 28.45
N ALA A 333 -20.67 0.46 27.63
CA ALA A 333 -20.27 -0.88 28.10
C ALA A 333 -19.11 -0.82 29.11
N ALA A 334 -18.13 0.05 28.89
CA ALA A 334 -17.03 0.26 29.83
C ALA A 334 -17.53 0.84 31.18
N ALA A 335 -18.51 1.73 31.17
CA ALA A 335 -19.10 2.29 32.39
C ALA A 335 -19.84 1.22 33.20
N VAL A 336 -20.62 0.34 32.55
CA VAL A 336 -21.31 -0.78 33.20
C VAL A 336 -20.31 -1.74 33.84
N ARG A 337 -19.29 -2.18 33.08
CA ARG A 337 -18.24 -3.08 33.60
C ARG A 337 -17.49 -2.49 34.78
N ARG A 338 -17.16 -1.19 34.75
CA ARG A 338 -16.49 -0.50 35.87
C ARG A 338 -17.30 -0.57 37.16
N ARG A 339 -18.64 -0.48 37.08
CA ARG A 339 -19.53 -0.59 38.24
C ARG A 339 -19.60 -2.00 38.79
N GLN A 340 -19.56 -3.02 37.93
CA GLN A 340 -19.64 -4.43 38.32
C GLN A 340 -18.31 -4.99 38.86
N HIS A 341 -17.18 -4.62 38.24
CA HIS A 341 -15.88 -5.30 38.43
C HIS A 341 -14.83 -4.46 39.18
N GLY A 342 -15.24 -3.40 39.89
CA GLY A 342 -14.35 -2.67 40.79
C GLY A 342 -13.23 -1.88 40.10
N GLY A 343 -13.47 -1.33 38.90
CA GLY A 343 -12.60 -0.30 38.32
C GLY A 343 -11.40 -0.76 37.49
N ARG A 344 -11.31 -2.03 37.06
CA ARG A 344 -10.25 -2.45 36.13
C ARG A 344 -10.45 -1.79 34.76
N ASN A 345 -9.60 -0.82 34.42
CA ASN A 345 -9.61 -0.12 33.13
C ASN A 345 -8.93 -0.96 32.04
N SER A 346 -9.59 -2.03 31.57
CA SER A 346 -9.16 -2.69 30.33
C SER A 346 -9.62 -1.87 29.12
N GLN A 347 -8.71 -1.60 28.18
CA GLN A 347 -9.05 -1.04 26.85
C GLN A 347 -9.56 -2.10 25.86
N ALA A 348 -9.73 -3.34 26.31
CA ALA A 348 -10.21 -4.46 25.50
C ALA A 348 -11.40 -5.15 26.19
N VAL A 349 -12.24 -5.81 25.40
CA VAL A 349 -13.44 -6.54 25.84
C VAL A 349 -13.21 -8.03 25.62
N THR A 350 -13.34 -8.85 26.67
CA THR A 350 -13.23 -10.31 26.52
C THR A 350 -14.50 -10.92 25.93
N CYS A 351 -14.45 -12.18 25.47
CA CYS A 351 -15.65 -12.84 24.91
C CYS A 351 -16.80 -12.94 25.93
N ALA A 352 -16.46 -13.20 27.20
CA ALA A 352 -17.44 -13.26 28.29
C ALA A 352 -18.09 -11.89 28.53
N GLU A 353 -17.29 -10.83 28.63
CA GLU A 353 -17.78 -9.45 28.78
C GLU A 353 -18.58 -8.96 27.58
N PHE A 354 -18.25 -9.42 26.38
CA PHE A 354 -18.97 -9.09 25.16
C PHE A 354 -20.37 -9.72 25.15
N SER A 355 -20.45 -10.98 25.60
CA SER A 355 -21.67 -11.80 25.54
C SER A 355 -22.59 -11.64 26.76
N GLU A 356 -22.11 -11.01 27.84
CA GLU A 356 -22.90 -10.74 29.05
C GLU A 356 -24.16 -9.91 28.73
N SER A 357 -25.23 -10.13 29.48
CA SER A 357 -26.48 -9.37 29.32
C SER A 357 -26.28 -7.88 29.64
N GLY A 358 -26.67 -7.02 28.70
CA GLY A 358 -26.35 -5.58 28.73
C GLY A 358 -24.89 -5.28 28.38
N GLY A 359 -24.14 -6.27 27.89
CA GLY A 359 -22.77 -6.15 27.44
C GLY A 359 -22.65 -5.46 26.07
N LEU A 360 -21.43 -5.39 25.54
CA LEU A 360 -21.19 -4.71 24.26
C LEU A 360 -21.93 -5.40 23.09
N GLY A 361 -22.12 -6.73 23.14
CA GLY A 361 -22.87 -7.47 22.14
C GLY A 361 -24.33 -7.03 22.04
N ASP A 362 -25.06 -6.97 23.18
CA ASP A 362 -26.43 -6.44 23.23
C ASP A 362 -26.50 -5.01 22.71
N LEU A 363 -25.59 -4.14 23.15
CA LEU A 363 -25.58 -2.74 22.74
C LEU A 363 -25.33 -2.55 21.25
N LEU A 364 -24.49 -3.40 20.64
CA LEU A 364 -24.30 -3.41 19.19
C LEU A 364 -25.54 -3.93 18.46
N GLU A 365 -26.16 -4.99 18.96
CA GLU A 365 -27.38 -5.57 18.39
C GLU A 365 -28.56 -4.59 18.46
N ASP A 366 -28.75 -3.90 19.58
CA ASP A 366 -29.77 -2.86 19.72
C ASP A 366 -29.51 -1.66 18.78
N ALA A 367 -28.24 -1.25 18.67
CA ALA A 367 -27.87 -0.08 17.87
C ALA A 367 -27.86 -0.35 16.37
N PHE A 368 -27.60 -1.59 15.93
CA PHE A 368 -27.33 -1.92 14.54
C PHE A 368 -28.18 -3.09 13.99
N GLY A 369 -28.87 -3.86 14.83
CA GLY A 369 -29.47 -5.16 14.48
C GLY A 369 -30.49 -5.11 13.34
N MET A 370 -31.34 -4.08 13.30
CA MET A 370 -32.28 -3.90 12.17
C MET A 370 -31.56 -3.63 10.84
N ASP A 371 -30.39 -3.00 10.88
CA ASP A 371 -29.62 -2.66 9.69
C ASP A 371 -28.66 -3.80 9.29
N MET A 372 -28.13 -4.56 10.28
CA MET A 372 -27.26 -5.72 10.02
C MET A 372 -28.03 -6.89 9.42
N ALA A 373 -29.28 -7.12 9.86
CA ALA A 373 -30.15 -8.11 9.24
C ALA A 373 -30.47 -7.77 7.77
N ARG A 374 -30.45 -6.50 7.36
CA ARG A 374 -30.65 -6.09 5.96
C ARG A 374 -29.36 -6.17 5.14
N GLY A 375 -28.20 -5.85 5.74
CA GLY A 375 -26.89 -5.93 5.09
C GLY A 375 -26.48 -7.36 4.73
N ALA A 376 -26.89 -8.36 5.53
CA ALA A 376 -26.54 -9.77 5.29
C ALA A 376 -27.15 -10.39 4.02
N PHE A 377 -28.15 -9.76 3.38
CA PHE A 377 -28.85 -10.32 2.21
C PHE A 377 -28.45 -9.72 0.86
N ALA A 378 -27.53 -8.76 0.82
CA ALA A 378 -26.95 -8.32 -0.45
C ALA A 378 -25.83 -9.29 -0.88
N GLN A 379 -26.13 -10.58 -1.03
CA GLN A 379 -25.25 -11.43 -1.82
C GLN A 379 -25.23 -10.85 -3.24
N PRO A 380 -24.04 -10.56 -3.83
CA PRO A 380 -23.99 -10.31 -5.26
C PRO A 380 -24.64 -11.51 -5.95
N PRO A 381 -25.48 -11.31 -6.98
CA PRO A 381 -26.08 -12.42 -7.71
C PRO A 381 -24.95 -13.37 -8.08
N ASP A 382 -25.07 -14.62 -7.66
CA ASP A 382 -24.08 -15.67 -7.87
C ASP A 382 -23.71 -15.67 -9.35
N VAL A 383 -22.56 -15.05 -9.68
CA VAL A 383 -22.02 -15.03 -11.03
C VAL A 383 -21.52 -16.45 -11.21
N GLY A 384 -22.42 -17.29 -11.71
CA GLY A 384 -22.18 -18.71 -11.91
C GLY A 384 -20.79 -18.91 -12.48
N GLY A 385 -19.90 -19.46 -11.64
CA GLY A 385 -18.54 -19.76 -12.06
C GLY A 385 -18.61 -20.61 -13.33
N PRO A 386 -17.74 -20.38 -14.32
CA PRO A 386 -17.73 -21.23 -15.50
C PRO A 386 -17.51 -22.66 -15.03
N ALA A 387 -18.49 -23.52 -15.34
CA ALA A 387 -18.33 -24.95 -15.19
C ALA A 387 -17.00 -25.33 -15.86
N VAL A 388 -16.09 -25.87 -15.06
CA VAL A 388 -14.84 -26.46 -15.55
C VAL A 388 -15.26 -27.65 -16.42
N LEU A 389 -15.46 -27.39 -17.71
CA LEU A 389 -15.57 -28.42 -18.72
C LEU A 389 -14.22 -29.12 -18.77
N ALA A 390 -14.17 -30.33 -18.21
CA ALA A 390 -13.08 -31.26 -18.41
C ALA A 390 -12.91 -31.50 -19.93
N LEU A 391 -11.91 -30.82 -20.51
CA LEU A 391 -11.48 -31.02 -21.89
C LEU A 391 -10.70 -32.34 -21.97
N SER A 392 -11.42 -33.41 -22.24
CA SER A 392 -10.89 -34.68 -22.73
C SER A 392 -10.17 -34.46 -24.07
N LYS A 393 -8.88 -34.82 -24.12
CA LYS A 393 -8.07 -34.85 -25.35
C LYS A 393 -8.71 -35.76 -26.41
N THR A 394 -9.18 -35.20 -27.51
CA THR A 394 -9.31 -35.92 -28.79
C THR A 394 -8.66 -35.12 -29.93
N ARG A 395 -7.86 -35.83 -30.73
CA ARG A 395 -7.08 -35.37 -31.89
C ARG A 395 -7.94 -34.67 -32.97
N PRO A 396 -7.35 -33.82 -33.82
CA PRO A 396 -8.08 -33.01 -34.78
C PRO A 396 -8.45 -33.80 -36.05
N GLY A 397 -9.75 -33.84 -36.35
CA GLY A 397 -10.29 -34.10 -37.68
C GLY A 397 -10.50 -32.78 -38.44
N ALA A 398 -10.26 -32.82 -39.74
CA ALA A 398 -10.27 -31.71 -40.69
C ALA A 398 -11.57 -30.85 -40.67
N PRO A 399 -11.50 -29.56 -41.08
CA PRO A 399 -12.65 -28.65 -41.04
C PRO A 399 -13.58 -28.85 -42.25
N PRO A 400 -14.91 -28.75 -42.09
CA PRO A 400 -15.80 -28.59 -43.23
C PRO A 400 -15.88 -27.12 -43.65
N ARG A 401 -15.67 -26.91 -44.95
CA ARG A 401 -16.02 -25.71 -45.73
C ARG A 401 -17.41 -25.17 -45.33
N ARG A 402 -17.47 -23.94 -44.83
CA ARG A 402 -18.73 -23.17 -44.79
C ARG A 402 -18.87 -22.30 -46.04
N LYS A 403 -20.04 -22.41 -46.64
CA LYS A 403 -20.50 -21.71 -47.84
C LYS A 403 -20.75 -20.23 -47.55
N ARG A 404 -20.48 -19.45 -48.60
CA ARG A 404 -20.67 -18.01 -48.75
C ARG A 404 -22.09 -17.75 -49.26
N GLY A 405 -22.76 -16.73 -48.73
CA GLY A 405 -24.11 -16.28 -49.09
C GLY A 405 -24.91 -16.01 -47.80
N GLU A 406 -25.63 -14.91 -47.61
CA GLU A 406 -26.15 -13.87 -48.50
C GLU A 406 -26.30 -12.57 -47.69
N ALA A 407 -26.35 -11.46 -48.42
CA ALA A 407 -26.52 -10.10 -47.90
C ALA A 407 -28.00 -9.68 -47.85
N ALA A 408 -28.21 -8.56 -47.14
CA ALA A 408 -29.32 -7.59 -47.17
C ALA A 408 -30.29 -7.62 -45.96
N PRO A 409 -30.99 -6.52 -45.66
CA PRO A 409 -30.57 -5.11 -45.73
C PRO A 409 -30.90 -4.30 -44.45
N ALA A 410 -30.46 -3.05 -44.47
CA ALA A 410 -30.71 -1.99 -43.51
C ALA A 410 -32.19 -1.52 -43.46
N SER A 411 -32.65 -1.13 -42.27
CA SER A 411 -33.73 -0.17 -42.05
C SER A 411 -33.49 0.55 -40.72
N GLU A 412 -33.20 1.86 -40.77
CA GLU A 412 -34.12 2.92 -40.33
C GLU A 412 -34.39 2.94 -38.82
N LEU A 413 -33.71 3.87 -38.13
CA LEU A 413 -34.31 4.74 -37.12
C LEU A 413 -33.32 5.85 -36.76
N ALA A 414 -33.36 6.91 -37.55
CA ALA A 414 -32.84 8.22 -37.21
C ALA A 414 -34.04 9.17 -37.16
N ALA A 415 -34.33 9.74 -35.98
CA ALA A 415 -34.91 11.07 -35.79
C ALA A 415 -35.27 11.29 -34.31
N ALA A 416 -34.52 12.17 -33.63
CA ALA A 416 -35.04 13.23 -32.74
C ALA A 416 -33.95 13.67 -31.75
N ALA A 417 -33.20 14.72 -32.10
CA ALA A 417 -32.78 15.79 -31.17
C ALA A 417 -31.80 16.73 -31.89
N THR A 418 -32.33 17.69 -32.65
CA THR A 418 -31.56 18.87 -33.07
C THR A 418 -32.49 20.07 -33.10
N ALA A 419 -32.64 20.74 -31.95
CA ALA A 419 -33.10 22.13 -31.88
C ALA A 419 -32.95 22.67 -30.46
N ALA A 420 -31.82 23.32 -30.16
CA ALA A 420 -31.78 24.61 -29.45
C ALA A 420 -30.34 25.04 -29.18
N LEU A 421 -30.12 26.35 -29.20
CA LEU A 421 -28.92 27.10 -28.79
C LEU A 421 -27.79 27.20 -29.84
N ARG A 422 -28.06 28.03 -30.85
CA ARG A 422 -27.05 28.92 -31.43
C ARG A 422 -27.12 30.31 -30.78
N ALA A 423 -25.94 30.91 -30.66
CA ALA A 423 -25.62 32.34 -30.60
C ALA A 423 -25.37 32.99 -29.22
N ALA A 424 -24.08 33.09 -28.85
CA ALA A 424 -23.42 34.35 -28.57
C ALA A 424 -21.88 34.20 -28.75
N PRO A 425 -21.17 35.11 -29.46
CA PRO A 425 -19.73 35.04 -29.65
C PRO A 425 -18.98 35.76 -28.52
N LEU A 426 -17.90 35.16 -28.02
CA LEU A 426 -16.94 35.82 -27.14
C LEU A 426 -15.63 36.11 -27.90
N PRO A 427 -14.94 37.23 -27.61
CA PRO A 427 -13.86 37.74 -28.43
C PRO A 427 -12.54 37.00 -28.19
N VAL A 428 -11.88 36.65 -29.29
CA VAL A 428 -10.49 36.20 -29.34
C VAL A 428 -9.59 37.38 -29.01
N ARG A 429 -8.89 37.31 -27.87
CA ARG A 429 -7.83 38.26 -27.52
C ARG A 429 -6.50 37.65 -27.94
N THR A 430 -6.02 38.05 -29.12
CA THR A 430 -4.65 37.82 -29.57
C THR A 430 -3.71 38.69 -28.73
N GLN A 431 -2.82 38.07 -27.96
CA GLN A 431 -1.65 38.76 -27.41
C GLN A 431 -0.45 38.47 -28.29
N SER A 432 0.03 39.54 -28.93
CA SER A 432 1.29 39.64 -29.65
C SER A 432 2.47 39.55 -28.69
N VAL A 433 3.35 38.57 -28.91
CA VAL A 433 4.67 38.47 -28.26
C VAL A 433 5.67 39.31 -29.07
N PRO A 434 6.39 40.27 -28.48
CA PRO A 434 7.46 40.98 -29.17
C PRO A 434 8.75 40.13 -29.25
N PRO A 435 9.55 40.27 -30.32
CA PRO A 435 10.80 39.54 -30.49
C PRO A 435 11.97 40.34 -29.92
N GLU A 436 12.92 39.69 -29.23
CA GLU A 436 14.25 40.25 -28.93
C GLU A 436 15.19 39.14 -28.39
N PRO A 437 16.52 39.27 -28.46
CA PRO A 437 17.27 39.19 -29.71
C PRO A 437 18.42 38.16 -29.64
N SER A 438 18.91 37.81 -30.83
CA SER A 438 20.18 37.12 -31.05
C SER A 438 21.36 38.02 -30.68
N ALA A 439 22.29 37.53 -29.86
CA ALA A 439 23.64 38.06 -29.77
C ALA A 439 24.64 36.92 -29.53
N ALA A 440 25.53 36.77 -30.50
CA ALA A 440 26.69 35.91 -30.47
C ALA A 440 27.93 36.67 -29.94
N ALA A 441 28.86 35.88 -29.36
CA ALA A 441 30.32 36.03 -29.34
C ALA A 441 31.00 37.17 -28.56
N SER A 442 31.79 36.78 -27.54
CA SER A 442 33.24 37.02 -27.37
C SER A 442 33.65 36.58 -25.96
N ALA A 443 34.41 35.49 -25.77
CA ALA A 443 35.88 35.36 -25.85
C ALA A 443 36.65 35.98 -24.66
N ALA A 444 37.36 35.10 -23.92
CA ALA A 444 38.73 35.24 -23.38
C ALA A 444 38.92 34.80 -21.91
N GLY A 445 39.69 33.72 -21.73
CA GLY A 445 40.79 33.62 -20.77
C GLY A 445 40.46 33.36 -19.29
N VAL A 446 40.86 32.20 -18.77
CA VAL A 446 42.06 32.04 -17.90
C VAL A 446 42.18 30.56 -17.51
N LEU A 447 43.33 29.99 -17.86
CA LEU A 447 43.81 28.67 -17.46
C LEU A 447 44.23 28.68 -15.98
N GLY A 448 43.85 27.64 -15.24
CA GLY A 448 44.33 27.38 -13.88
C GLY A 448 44.35 25.88 -13.61
N LEU A 449 45.41 25.21 -14.06
CA LEU A 449 45.80 23.86 -13.67
C LEU A 449 46.13 23.82 -12.17
N LEU A 450 45.63 22.82 -11.46
CA LEU A 450 46.23 22.34 -10.21
C LEU A 450 46.33 20.82 -10.27
N ASP A 451 47.54 20.34 -10.55
CA ASP A 451 47.99 18.97 -10.30
C ASP A 451 48.31 18.77 -8.80
N PRO A 452 48.24 17.52 -8.29
CA PRO A 452 48.48 17.20 -6.88
C PRO A 452 49.97 16.97 -6.57
N PRO A 453 50.44 17.15 -5.32
CA PRO A 453 51.81 16.81 -4.96
C PRO A 453 51.98 15.31 -4.71
N ALA A 454 52.99 14.77 -5.39
CA ALA A 454 53.51 13.43 -5.26
C ALA A 454 54.29 13.19 -3.96
N SER A 455 54.30 11.92 -3.59
CA SER A 455 55.03 11.26 -2.50
C SER A 455 56.51 11.64 -2.40
N ILE A 456 56.97 11.91 -1.18
CA ILE A 456 58.39 11.91 -0.81
C ILE A 456 58.71 10.57 -0.15
N ALA A 457 59.55 9.78 -0.83
CA ALA A 457 60.33 8.71 -0.22
C ALA A 457 61.54 9.31 0.49
N GLY A 458 61.71 8.97 1.76
CA GLY A 458 62.89 9.30 2.57
C GLY A 458 63.42 8.04 3.23
N VAL A 459 64.55 7.56 2.74
CA VAL A 459 65.41 6.54 3.32
C VAL A 459 66.25 7.18 4.44
N GLY A 460 66.44 6.49 5.57
CA GLY A 460 67.59 6.75 6.44
C GLY A 460 67.42 6.47 7.93
N GLY A 461 67.92 5.32 8.38
CA GLY A 461 68.90 5.25 9.48
C GLY A 461 68.40 5.14 10.93
N SER A 462 68.84 4.02 11.54
CA SER A 462 68.98 3.67 12.98
C SER A 462 67.86 2.88 13.63
#